data_AF-A0A7W1CNI7-F1
#
_entry.id   AF-A0A7W1CNI7-F1
#
_cell.length_a   1.000
_cell.length_b   1.000
_cell.length_c   1.000
_cell.angle_alpha   90.00
_cell.angle_beta   90.00
_cell.angle_gamma   90.00
#
_symmetry.space_group_name_H-M   'P 1'
#
loop_
_entity.id
_entity.type
_entity.pdbx_description
1 polymer ?
#
loop_
_entity_poly.entity_id
_entity_poly.type
_entity_poly.pdbx_seq_one_letter_code
_entity_poly.pdbx_strand_id
1 'polypeptide(L)'
;MSRPRNRRRVNQASSPRHDLWAPVEELAVASSIRPPADPAALVRSLGDPPLGRHSVPAGNSVAAVVERASMLAAALAASAGLLAGPDDEATPDGGH
;
A
#
# COMPACT_ATOMS: atom_id res chain seq x y z
N MET A 1 65.52 2.34 -7.49
CA MET A 1 64.37 3.22 -7.21
C MET A 1 63.21 2.42 -6.65
N SER A 2 62.68 2.85 -5.50
CA SER A 2 61.63 2.20 -4.70
C SER A 2 60.25 2.15 -5.38
N ARG A 3 59.54 1.03 -5.15
CA ARG A 3 58.06 0.90 -5.23
C ARG A 3 57.41 1.54 -3.98
N PRO A 4 56.08 1.66 -3.82
CA PRO A 4 54.94 1.54 -4.73
C PRO A 4 53.95 2.72 -4.62
N ARG A 5 53.02 2.88 -5.57
CA ARG A 5 51.85 3.76 -5.37
C ARG A 5 50.65 3.26 -6.16
N ASN A 6 49.77 2.50 -5.49
CA ASN A 6 48.34 2.79 -5.55
C ASN A 6 47.58 2.09 -4.43
N ARG A 7 47.30 2.83 -3.35
CA ARG A 7 46.29 2.46 -2.35
C ARG A 7 44.91 2.70 -2.99
N ARG A 8 44.30 1.67 -3.58
CA ARG A 8 42.84 1.64 -3.75
C ARG A 8 42.23 0.91 -2.56
N ARG A 9 42.17 1.63 -1.42
CA ARG A 9 41.15 1.34 -0.40
C ARG A 9 39.83 1.88 -0.96
N VAL A 10 39.14 1.05 -1.74
CA VAL A 10 37.73 1.28 -2.01
C VAL A 10 37.01 0.88 -0.74
N ASN A 11 36.74 1.88 0.09
CA ASN A 11 35.81 1.77 1.20
C ASN A 11 34.46 1.41 0.60
N GLN A 12 34.17 0.11 0.49
CA GLN A 12 32.79 -0.36 0.44
C GLN A 12 32.22 0.01 1.81
N ALA A 13 31.58 1.18 1.88
CA ALA A 13 30.71 1.50 2.99
C ALA A 13 29.66 0.39 3.01
N SER A 14 29.82 -0.55 3.95
CA SER A 14 28.80 -1.54 4.25
C SER A 14 27.54 -0.76 4.54
N SER A 15 26.49 -0.96 3.75
CA SER A 15 25.16 -0.46 4.08
C SER A 15 24.88 -0.80 5.54
N PRO A 16 24.32 0.13 6.33
CA PRO A 16 24.06 -0.13 7.73
C PRO A 16 23.20 -1.38 7.86
N ARG A 17 23.67 -2.35 8.65
CA ARG A 17 22.91 -3.55 8.97
C ARG A 17 21.78 -3.12 9.89
N HIS A 18 20.57 -3.03 9.36
CA HIS A 18 19.39 -2.81 10.19
C HIS A 18 19.21 -4.03 11.11
N ASP A 19 19.16 -3.76 12.42
CA ASP A 19 18.83 -4.77 13.41
C ASP A 19 17.32 -5.01 13.37
N LEU A 20 16.88 -6.17 12.87
CA LEU A 20 15.45 -6.50 12.75
C LEU A 20 14.79 -6.76 14.11
N TRP A 21 15.57 -6.80 15.19
CA TRP A 21 15.13 -7.02 16.57
C TRP A 21 15.25 -5.76 17.42
N ALA A 22 15.59 -4.62 16.80
CA ALA A 22 15.57 -3.34 17.48
C ALA A 22 14.15 -3.01 17.99
N PRO A 23 14.03 -2.30 19.13
CA PRO A 23 12.75 -1.82 19.61
C PRO A 23 12.04 -1.04 18.50
N VAL A 24 10.82 -1.47 18.16
CA VAL A 24 10.03 -0.82 17.10
C VAL A 24 9.47 0.49 17.64
N GLU A 25 9.54 1.55 16.83
CA GLU A 25 8.84 2.79 17.17
C GLU A 25 7.34 2.54 17.25
N GLU A 26 6.68 3.15 18.23
CA GLU A 26 5.25 2.97 18.42
C GLU A 26 4.49 3.49 17.19
N LEU A 27 3.70 2.61 16.57
CA LEU A 27 2.98 2.93 15.36
C LEU A 27 1.87 3.92 15.68
N ALA A 28 1.66 4.91 14.81
CA ALA A 28 0.54 5.83 14.95
C ALA A 28 -0.79 5.07 15.00
N VAL A 29 -1.74 5.61 15.76
CA VAL A 29 -3.11 5.07 15.83
C VAL A 29 -3.70 5.05 14.42
N ALA A 30 -4.25 3.89 14.03
CA ALA A 30 -4.88 3.73 12.72
C ALA A 30 -6.10 4.66 12.60
N SER A 31 -6.19 5.38 11.48
CA SER A 31 -7.33 6.23 11.18
C SER A 31 -8.55 5.40 10.73
N SER A 32 -9.73 5.99 10.88
CA SER A 32 -10.98 5.41 10.38
C SER A 32 -10.94 5.21 8.86
N ILE A 33 -11.50 4.11 8.41
CA ILE A 33 -11.54 3.65 7.02
C ILE A 33 -12.97 3.80 6.50
N ARG A 34 -13.12 4.43 5.33
CA ARG A 34 -14.39 4.53 4.62
C ARG A 34 -14.42 3.53 3.45
N PRO A 35 -15.36 2.58 3.42
CA PRO A 35 -15.52 1.69 2.27
C PRO A 35 -15.85 2.49 0.99
N PRO A 36 -15.27 2.12 -0.16
CA PRO A 36 -15.61 2.76 -1.42
C PRO A 36 -17.05 2.42 -1.84
N ALA A 37 -17.78 3.42 -2.36
CA ALA A 37 -19.14 3.21 -2.87
C ALA A 37 -19.19 2.29 -4.09
N ASP A 38 -18.13 2.32 -4.91
CA ASP A 38 -17.97 1.46 -6.08
C ASP A 38 -16.53 0.90 -6.12
N PRO A 39 -16.29 -0.27 -5.51
CA PRO A 39 -14.95 -0.86 -5.40
C PRO A 39 -14.29 -1.14 -6.75
N ALA A 40 -15.08 -1.46 -7.78
CA ALA A 40 -14.59 -1.84 -9.10
C ALA A 40 -14.51 -0.66 -10.09
N ALA A 41 -14.83 0.57 -9.65
CA ALA A 41 -14.81 1.77 -10.49
C ALA A 41 -13.45 1.97 -11.19
N LEU A 42 -12.35 1.84 -10.43
CA LEU A 42 -11.00 2.01 -10.96
C LEU A 42 -10.66 0.94 -12.00
N VAL A 43 -11.04 -0.32 -11.75
CA VAL A 43 -10.79 -1.42 -12.69
C VAL A 43 -11.52 -1.17 -14.02
N ARG A 44 -12.78 -0.71 -13.97
CA ARG A 44 -13.52 -0.34 -15.17
C ARG A 44 -12.94 0.89 -15.88
N SER A 45 -12.47 1.88 -15.12
CA SER A 45 -11.85 3.08 -15.69
C SER A 45 -10.56 2.79 -16.46
N LEU A 46 -9.83 1.73 -16.09
CA LEU A 46 -8.62 1.30 -16.79
C LEU A 46 -8.91 0.61 -18.13
N GLY A 47 -10.18 0.25 -18.37
CA GLY A 47 -10.61 -0.44 -19.58
C GLY A 47 -10.28 -1.93 -19.57
N ASP A 48 -10.49 -2.57 -20.72
CA ASP A 48 -10.26 -3.99 -20.88
C ASP A 48 -8.76 -4.32 -20.91
N PRO A 49 -8.32 -5.38 -20.20
CA PRO A 49 -6.92 -5.79 -20.23
C PRO A 49 -6.54 -6.30 -21.63
N PRO A 50 -5.30 -6.04 -22.10
CA PRO A 50 -4.85 -6.38 -23.46
C PRO A 50 -4.56 -7.89 -23.62
N LEU A 51 -5.58 -8.73 -23.43
CA LEU A 51 -5.49 -10.20 -23.44
C LEU A 51 -6.23 -10.83 -24.64
N GLY A 52 -6.52 -10.02 -25.66
CA GLY A 52 -7.26 -10.46 -26.85
C GLY A 52 -8.62 -11.03 -26.48
N ARG A 53 -8.91 -12.27 -26.90
CA ARG A 53 -10.20 -12.95 -26.63
C ARG A 53 -10.55 -13.10 -25.14
N HIS A 54 -9.57 -12.97 -24.25
CA HIS A 54 -9.75 -13.12 -22.80
C HIS A 54 -9.87 -11.78 -22.08
N SER A 55 -9.92 -10.65 -22.80
CA SER A 55 -9.96 -9.32 -22.22
C SER A 55 -11.15 -9.13 -21.26
N VAL A 56 -12.36 -9.37 -21.76
CA VAL A 56 -13.61 -9.19 -20.99
C VAL A 56 -13.71 -10.17 -19.80
N PRO A 57 -13.50 -11.49 -19.97
CA PRO A 57 -13.50 -12.41 -18.82
C PRO A 57 -12.47 -12.07 -17.74
N ALA A 58 -11.28 -11.62 -18.13
CA ALA A 58 -10.25 -11.23 -17.18
C ALA A 58 -10.61 -9.94 -16.43
N GLY A 59 -11.12 -8.92 -17.13
CA GLY A 59 -11.60 -7.68 -16.52
C GLY A 59 -12.69 -7.94 -15.48
N ASN A 60 -13.67 -8.79 -15.83
CA ASN A 60 -14.75 -9.20 -14.91
C ASN A 60 -14.23 -9.95 -13.69
N SER A 61 -13.24 -10.83 -13.87
CA SER A 61 -12.67 -11.61 -12.78
C SER A 61 -11.93 -10.70 -11.79
N VAL A 62 -11.16 -9.73 -12.29
CA VAL A 62 -10.47 -8.74 -11.44
C VAL A 62 -11.47 -7.88 -10.69
N ALA A 63 -12.51 -7.38 -11.37
CA ALA A 63 -13.57 -6.59 -10.73
C ALA A 63 -14.25 -7.36 -9.58
N ALA A 64 -14.60 -8.64 -9.79
CA ALA A 64 -15.22 -9.48 -8.77
C ALA A 64 -14.32 -9.74 -7.55
N VAL A 65 -13.00 -9.90 -7.77
CA VAL A 65 -12.04 -10.06 -6.67
C VAL A 65 -11.93 -8.76 -5.86
N VAL A 66 -11.84 -7.61 -6.53
CA VAL A 66 -11.75 -6.31 -5.87
C VAL A 66 -13.01 -6.02 -5.05
N GLU A 67 -14.19 -6.33 -5.58
CA GLU A 67 -15.46 -6.18 -4.88
C GLU A 67 -15.48 -7.03 -3.60
N ARG A 68 -15.15 -8.33 -3.68
CA ARG A 68 -15.10 -9.20 -2.49
C ARG A 68 -14.05 -8.78 -1.48
N ALA A 69 -12.87 -8.37 -1.95
CA ALA A 69 -11.80 -7.89 -1.08
C ALA A 69 -12.23 -6.62 -0.31
N SER A 70 -12.94 -5.71 -0.96
CA SER A 70 -13.47 -4.51 -0.31
C SER A 70 -14.49 -4.83 0.78
N MET A 71 -15.38 -5.80 0.54
CA MET A 71 -16.36 -6.24 1.55
C MET A 71 -15.65 -6.86 2.76
N LEU A 72 -14.63 -7.68 2.53
CA LEU A 72 -13.84 -8.29 3.60
C LEU A 72 -13.06 -7.24 4.40
N ALA A 73 -12.43 -6.28 3.72
CA ALA A 73 -11.73 -5.18 4.36
C ALA A 73 -12.69 -4.32 5.21
N ALA A 74 -13.91 -4.04 4.72
CA ALA A 74 -14.92 -3.33 5.48
C ALA A 74 -15.38 -4.11 6.73
N ALA A 75 -15.58 -5.43 6.60
CA ALA A 75 -15.92 -6.29 7.74
C ALA A 75 -14.79 -6.32 8.78
N LEU A 76 -13.53 -6.38 8.34
CA LEU A 76 -12.37 -6.33 9.21
C LEU A 76 -12.28 -4.97 9.92
N ALA A 77 -12.43 -3.87 9.18
CA ALA A 77 -12.46 -2.52 9.76
C ALA A 77 -13.56 -2.36 10.80
N ALA A 78 -14.77 -2.89 10.52
CA ALA A 78 -15.87 -2.90 11.49
C ALA A 78 -15.50 -3.69 12.76
N SER A 79 -14.87 -4.87 12.62
CA SER A 79 -14.44 -5.68 13.77
C SER A 79 -13.35 -5.02 14.61
N ALA A 80 -12.52 -4.18 13.98
CA ALA A 80 -11.45 -3.44 14.64
C ALA A 80 -11.93 -2.08 15.20
N GLY A 81 -13.20 -1.71 15.01
CA GLY A 81 -13.72 -0.39 15.39
C GLY A 81 -13.14 0.77 14.56
N LEU A 82 -12.62 0.46 13.36
CA LEU A 82 -11.98 1.41 12.44
C LEU A 82 -12.90 1.81 11.28
N LEU A 83 -14.19 1.53 11.33
CA LEU A 83 -15.11 1.94 10.26
C LEU A 83 -15.57 3.38 10.51
N ALA A 84 -15.33 4.26 9.54
CA ALA A 84 -15.76 5.66 9.63
C ALA A 84 -17.30 5.75 9.76
N GLY A 85 -17.76 6.53 10.74
CA GLY A 85 -19.17 6.84 10.93
C GLY A 85 -19.72 7.79 9.85
N PRO A 86 -21.05 7.95 9.76
CA PRO A 86 -21.67 8.91 8.84
C PRO A 86 -21.23 10.36 9.13
N ASP A 87 -20.88 10.66 10.37
CA ASP A 87 -20.45 11.98 10.85
C ASP A 87 -18.93 12.15 10.91
N ASP A 88 -18.15 11.11 10.56
CA ASP A 88 -16.70 11.21 10.32
C ASP A 88 -16.48 11.89 8.96
N GLU A 89 -16.93 13.15 8.84
CA GLU A 89 -16.47 14.03 7.79
C GLU A 89 -14.98 14.27 8.04
N ALA A 90 -14.15 13.95 7.04
CA ALA A 90 -12.72 14.19 7.10
C ALA A 90 -12.48 15.69 7.35
N THR A 91 -12.29 16.05 8.62
CA THR A 91 -11.89 17.41 9.00
C THR A 91 -10.51 17.59 8.38
N PRO A 92 -10.34 18.46 7.37
CA PRO A 92 -9.02 18.76 6.87
C PRO A 92 -8.27 19.41 8.03
N ASP A 93 -7.18 18.79 8.46
CA ASP A 93 -6.26 19.33 9.46
C ASP A 93 -5.70 20.66 8.91
N GLY A 94 -6.40 21.75 9.23
CA GLY A 94 -6.04 23.12 8.88
C GLY A 94 -4.96 23.61 9.83
N GLY A 95 -3.71 23.32 9.50
CA GLY A 95 -2.55 23.89 10.18
C GLY A 95 -2.48 25.41 9.99
N HIS A 96 -2.54 26.12 11.13
CA HIS A 96 -2.20 27.53 11.29
C HIS A 96 -0.68 27.76 11.29
#